data_AF-A0A4Q4N7A5-F1
#
_entry.id   AF-A0A4Q4N7A5-F1
#
_cell.length_a   1.000
_cell.length_b   1.000
_cell.length_c   1.000
_cell.angle_alpha   90.00
_cell.angle_beta   90.00
_cell.angle_gamma   90.00
#
_symmetry.space_group_name_H-M   'P 1'
#
loop_
_entity.id
_entity.type
_entity.pdbx_description
1 polymer ?
#
loop_
_entity_poly.entity_id
_entity_poly.type
_entity_poly.pdbx_seq_one_letter_code
_entity_poly.pdbx_strand_id
1 'polypeptide(L)'
;MADVATPPAAQATSTNGAAAPKEKQQIVKPDKPDEDKYKEELAKLEKEHAAAQEKLNACKAKLDLAKPNNKDSPNAKRQQELKTELNAIRQSQQGNKSGRNAIFEKIKKLDEQLKQQLNELKTAKGKSNYKSAEDVDQEIARLQKQVDTGMMKLVDEKKALAEISALNKAKKNFSGFDSQQKKIDDIKAQIAEQKKLLDDPENKALSDKYTKLQTELDGLKAEQDEAFKNLRSLREETDKARAVQQEKYQARKELKDNYFQQLRAFKDYEFQARKIRNEKRRLEQIQYVASKRKETAAKRLEEASAPAYGDEIIACEGLIRHFDPSALPPKETTAASKFAASAQRTVDDSGLKGTRISKKDTEEESYFAGTGGKKGKKGKKGGAAAAPGKFNLNIGIIEELAKVGVDPPSNQEEVPATVEKLQAKLKHWKEDQDRKTKENIAKAQKEIDRLEAEEAEEDAANGSTDAARKPAQKNQAVNGSASAEAEHDQEKDAAADAADDLKKASIEDKETAADA
;
A
#
# COMPACT_ATOMS: atom_id res chain seq x y z
N MET A 1 51.26 38.99 -52.06
CA MET A 1 51.06 38.69 -50.63
C MET A 1 49.71 37.98 -50.55
N ALA A 2 49.64 36.68 -50.84
CA ALA A 2 49.76 35.57 -49.87
C ALA A 2 48.78 35.78 -48.69
N ASP A 3 47.84 34.91 -48.36
CA ASP A 3 47.69 33.48 -48.65
C ASP A 3 46.23 33.03 -48.49
N VAL A 4 45.89 31.92 -49.12
CA VAL A 4 44.57 31.32 -49.33
C VAL A 4 44.28 30.28 -48.25
N ALA A 5 43.04 30.18 -47.76
CA ALA A 5 42.58 29.00 -47.00
C ALA A 5 41.16 28.58 -47.44
N THR A 6 41.13 27.52 -48.23
CA THR A 6 39.96 26.76 -48.73
C THR A 6 39.52 25.72 -47.68
N PRO A 7 38.21 25.44 -47.50
CA PRO A 7 37.74 24.39 -46.60
C PRO A 7 37.78 23.00 -47.28
N PRO A 8 38.13 21.90 -46.58
CA PRO A 8 38.13 20.57 -47.20
C PRO A 8 36.78 19.87 -47.06
N ALA A 9 36.46 19.19 -48.15
CA ALA A 9 35.25 18.44 -48.44
C ALA A 9 35.16 17.08 -47.73
N ALA A 10 33.92 16.59 -47.67
CA ALA A 10 33.54 15.24 -47.31
C ALA A 10 34.22 14.17 -48.18
N GLN A 11 34.70 13.10 -47.55
CA GLN A 11 34.94 11.82 -48.20
C GLN A 11 34.27 10.71 -47.41
N ALA A 12 33.42 9.96 -48.12
CA ALA A 12 32.91 8.67 -47.72
C ALA A 12 34.00 7.60 -47.95
N THR A 13 34.23 6.75 -46.95
CA THR A 13 34.91 5.46 -47.13
C THR A 13 34.20 4.40 -46.30
N SER A 14 33.59 3.46 -47.01
CA SER A 14 33.22 2.12 -46.54
C SER A 14 34.45 1.38 -46.02
N THR A 15 34.38 0.74 -44.85
CA THR A 15 35.12 -0.49 -44.54
C THR A 15 34.41 -1.33 -43.46
N ASN A 16 34.62 -2.63 -43.60
CA ASN A 16 33.97 -3.77 -42.98
C ASN A 16 34.09 -3.88 -41.46
N GLY A 17 33.25 -4.77 -40.91
CA GLY A 17 33.16 -5.09 -39.50
C GLY A 17 34.42 -5.71 -38.90
N ALA A 18 34.61 -5.41 -37.62
CA ALA A 18 35.27 -6.27 -36.66
C ALA A 18 34.54 -6.07 -35.33
N ALA A 19 33.79 -7.08 -34.92
CA ALA A 19 33.09 -7.11 -33.64
C ALA A 19 34.13 -7.08 -32.50
N ALA A 20 34.07 -6.02 -31.69
CA ALA A 20 34.86 -5.93 -30.47
C ALA A 20 34.40 -7.01 -29.47
N PRO A 21 35.33 -7.66 -28.73
CA PRO A 21 34.97 -8.65 -27.73
C PRO A 21 34.22 -7.98 -26.59
N LYS A 22 33.04 -8.52 -26.25
CA LYS A 22 32.27 -8.10 -25.07
C LYS A 22 33.13 -8.29 -23.82
N GLU A 23 33.64 -7.18 -23.30
CA GLU A 23 34.15 -7.11 -21.94
C GLU A 23 33.08 -7.67 -20.99
N LYS A 24 33.50 -8.59 -20.11
CA LYS A 24 32.64 -9.12 -19.05
C LYS A 24 32.20 -7.94 -18.19
N GLN A 25 31.00 -7.44 -18.42
CA GLN A 25 30.36 -6.43 -17.57
C GLN A 25 30.34 -6.97 -16.15
N GLN A 26 31.26 -6.48 -15.31
CA GLN A 26 31.19 -6.67 -13.88
C GLN A 26 29.97 -5.87 -13.41
N ILE A 27 28.84 -6.55 -13.30
CA ILE A 27 27.64 -5.94 -12.75
C ILE A 27 27.93 -5.72 -11.26
N VAL A 28 28.24 -4.48 -10.88
CA VAL A 28 28.47 -4.09 -9.49
C VAL A 28 27.13 -4.19 -8.77
N LYS A 29 27.06 -4.98 -7.69
CA LYS A 29 25.86 -5.14 -6.87
C LYS A 29 25.54 -3.79 -6.20
N PRO A 30 24.40 -3.15 -6.50
CA PRO A 30 23.96 -1.98 -5.73
C PRO A 30 23.73 -2.38 -4.28
N ASP A 31 24.07 -1.50 -3.34
CA ASP A 31 23.79 -1.73 -1.93
C ASP A 31 22.28 -1.75 -1.68
N LYS A 32 21.82 -2.68 -0.83
CA LYS A 32 20.41 -2.74 -0.45
C LYS A 32 20.10 -1.51 0.43
N PRO A 33 19.09 -0.70 0.09
CA PRO A 33 18.68 0.42 0.94
C PRO A 33 18.30 -0.06 2.34
N ASP A 34 18.74 0.68 3.35
CA ASP A 34 18.42 0.40 4.75
C ASP A 34 16.99 0.88 5.06
N GLU A 35 16.08 -0.07 5.23
CA GLU A 35 14.66 0.23 5.42
C GLU A 35 14.37 0.93 6.75
N ASP A 36 15.14 0.61 7.79
CA ASP A 36 14.90 1.12 9.14
C ASP A 36 15.40 2.56 9.26
N LYS A 37 16.57 2.87 8.69
CA LYS A 37 17.05 4.26 8.57
C LYS A 37 16.10 5.12 7.74
N TYR A 38 15.59 4.60 6.62
CA TYR A 38 14.60 5.30 5.81
C TYR A 38 13.32 5.62 6.60
N LYS A 39 12.78 4.65 7.37
CA LYS A 39 11.59 4.87 8.20
C LYS A 39 11.85 5.90 9.30
N GLU A 40 13.01 5.86 9.96
CA GLU A 40 13.38 6.83 10.99
C GLU A 40 13.51 8.26 10.43
N GLU A 41 14.22 8.43 9.32
CA GLU A 41 14.40 9.72 8.66
C GLU A 41 13.08 10.25 8.09
N LEU A 42 12.25 9.36 7.54
CA LEU A 42 10.93 9.72 7.04
C LEU A 42 10.03 10.23 8.17
N ALA A 43 9.99 9.53 9.31
CA ALA A 43 9.21 9.94 10.47
C ALA A 43 9.66 11.29 11.04
N LYS A 44 10.97 11.56 11.04
CA LYS A 44 11.52 12.88 11.44
C LYS A 44 11.07 13.97 10.48
N LEU A 45 11.25 13.78 9.17
CA LEU A 45 10.86 14.75 8.15
C LEU A 45 9.34 14.97 8.08
N GLU A 46 8.53 13.94 8.31
CA GLU A 46 7.07 14.07 8.36
C GLU A 46 6.61 14.88 9.58
N LYS A 47 7.23 14.70 10.75
CA LYS A 47 6.97 15.55 11.92
C LYS A 47 7.38 17.01 11.69
N GLU A 48 8.54 17.23 11.09
CA GLU A 48 9.00 18.58 10.76
C GLU A 48 8.11 19.27 9.71
N HIS A 49 7.66 18.53 8.68
CA HIS A 49 6.73 19.02 7.67
C HIS A 49 5.37 19.36 8.29
N ALA A 50 4.83 18.50 9.17
CA ALA A 50 3.59 18.77 9.88
C ALA A 50 3.68 20.03 10.75
N ALA A 51 4.76 20.19 11.52
CA ALA A 51 4.99 21.39 12.33
C ALA A 51 5.14 22.66 11.48
N ALA A 52 5.80 22.57 10.32
CA ALA A 52 5.89 23.69 9.37
C ALA A 52 4.53 24.02 8.73
N GLN A 53 3.71 23.01 8.46
CA GLN A 53 2.35 23.17 7.93
C GLN A 53 1.42 23.85 8.94
N GLU A 54 1.48 23.47 10.22
CA GLU A 54 0.72 24.12 11.29
C GLU A 54 1.10 25.60 11.43
N LYS A 55 2.40 25.92 11.41
CA LYS A 55 2.88 27.31 11.42
C LYS A 55 2.35 28.10 10.21
N LEU A 56 2.40 27.52 9.02
CA LEU A 56 1.87 28.15 7.81
C LEU A 56 0.35 28.38 7.91
N ASN A 57 -0.41 27.41 8.42
CA ASN A 57 -1.85 27.53 8.59
C ASN A 57 -2.20 28.63 9.62
N ALA A 58 -1.45 28.73 10.72
CA ALA A 58 -1.61 29.79 11.71
C ALA A 58 -1.30 31.18 11.13
N CYS A 59 -0.22 31.34 10.36
CA CYS A 59 0.10 32.60 9.68
C CYS A 59 -0.97 32.98 8.64
N LYS A 60 -1.46 32.01 7.85
CA LYS A 60 -2.55 32.21 6.89
C LYS A 60 -3.84 32.64 7.56
N ALA A 61 -4.23 32.02 8.67
CA ALA A 61 -5.42 32.40 9.42
C ALA A 61 -5.34 33.86 9.89
N LYS A 62 -4.20 34.29 10.43
CA LYS A 62 -3.96 35.70 10.80
C LYS A 62 -4.00 36.65 9.60
N LEU A 63 -3.47 36.22 8.46
CA LEU A 63 -3.46 37.02 7.23
C LEU A 63 -4.85 37.17 6.61
N ASP A 64 -5.69 36.14 6.70
CA ASP A 64 -7.09 36.20 6.23
C ASP A 64 -7.95 37.14 7.09
N LEU A 65 -7.66 37.25 8.39
CA LEU A 65 -8.25 38.25 9.29
C LEU A 65 -7.80 39.67 8.95
N ALA A 66 -6.53 39.84 8.56
CA ALA A 66 -5.94 41.14 8.20
C ALA A 66 -6.34 41.64 6.80
N LYS A 67 -7.06 40.84 6.00
CA LYS A 67 -7.34 41.18 4.60
C LYS A 67 -8.33 42.35 4.51
N PRO A 68 -7.96 43.48 3.87
CA PRO A 68 -8.86 44.60 3.73
C PRO A 68 -10.11 44.22 2.92
N ASN A 69 -11.27 44.64 3.40
CA ASN A 69 -12.57 44.48 2.73
C ASN A 69 -13.06 43.03 2.56
N ASN A 70 -12.60 42.10 3.40
CA ASN A 70 -13.07 40.71 3.37
C ASN A 70 -14.46 40.58 4.02
N LYS A 71 -15.51 40.88 3.26
CA LYS A 71 -16.92 40.80 3.71
C LYS A 71 -17.35 39.37 4.07
N ASP A 72 -16.64 38.36 3.55
CA ASP A 72 -16.98 36.95 3.76
C ASP A 72 -16.29 36.32 4.98
N SER A 73 -15.36 37.05 5.61
CA SER A 73 -14.71 36.59 6.85
C SER A 73 -15.74 36.37 7.97
N PRO A 74 -15.62 35.30 8.79
CA PRO A 74 -16.46 35.11 9.97
C PRO A 74 -16.50 36.35 10.88
N ASN A 75 -15.36 37.04 11.06
CA ASN A 75 -15.30 38.27 11.83
C ASN A 75 -16.09 39.42 11.17
N ALA A 76 -16.06 39.54 9.84
CA ALA A 76 -16.81 40.58 9.14
C ALA A 76 -18.33 40.35 9.23
N LYS A 77 -18.77 39.09 9.10
CA LYS A 77 -20.17 38.69 9.30
C LYS A 77 -20.64 38.99 10.72
N ARG A 78 -19.83 38.60 11.72
CA ARG A 78 -20.12 38.88 13.14
C ARG A 78 -20.20 40.38 13.42
N GLN A 79 -19.27 41.18 12.89
CA GLN A 79 -19.34 42.64 13.00
C GLN A 79 -20.62 43.23 12.36
N GLN A 80 -21.09 42.68 11.24
CA GLN A 80 -22.33 43.13 10.59
C GLN A 80 -23.57 42.76 11.41
N GLU A 81 -23.62 41.55 11.98
CA GLU A 81 -24.66 41.12 12.92
C GLU A 81 -24.71 42.04 14.14
N LEU A 82 -23.56 42.27 14.80
CA LEU A 82 -23.46 43.15 15.96
C LEU A 82 -23.91 44.58 15.65
N LYS A 83 -23.55 45.12 14.47
CA LYS A 83 -24.02 46.45 14.03
C LYS A 83 -25.54 46.46 13.85
N THR A 84 -26.12 45.39 13.33
CA THR A 84 -27.57 45.26 13.14
C THR A 84 -28.30 45.19 14.48
N GLU A 85 -27.80 44.37 15.42
CA GLU A 85 -28.33 44.26 16.77
C GLU A 85 -28.19 45.57 17.55
N LEU A 86 -27.03 46.23 17.49
CA LEU A 86 -26.80 47.54 18.13
C LEU A 86 -27.73 48.61 17.57
N ASN A 87 -27.99 48.62 16.26
CA ASN A 87 -28.94 49.54 15.64
C ASN A 87 -30.38 49.25 16.09
N ALA A 88 -30.77 47.98 16.20
CA ALA A 88 -32.09 47.60 16.71
C ALA A 88 -32.28 48.04 18.17
N ILE A 89 -31.26 47.82 19.02
CA ILE A 89 -31.27 48.29 20.42
C ILE A 89 -31.32 49.82 20.47
N ARG A 90 -30.56 50.52 19.62
CA ARG A 90 -30.58 51.99 19.56
C ARG A 90 -31.96 52.53 19.17
N GLN A 91 -32.64 51.91 18.20
CA GLN A 91 -34.01 52.26 17.83
C GLN A 91 -35.00 52.02 18.98
N SER A 92 -34.88 50.89 19.68
CA SER A 92 -35.69 50.58 20.87
C SER A 92 -35.46 51.60 22.00
N GLN A 93 -34.20 51.92 22.30
CA GLN A 93 -33.83 52.93 23.30
C GLN A 93 -34.35 54.33 22.93
N GLN A 94 -34.34 54.70 21.64
CA GLN A 94 -34.89 55.97 21.17
C GLN A 94 -36.42 56.04 21.37
N GLY A 95 -37.14 54.95 21.10
CA GLY A 95 -38.57 54.84 21.38
C GLY A 95 -38.89 54.92 22.88
N ASN A 96 -38.09 54.25 23.72
CA ASN A 96 -38.26 54.30 25.17
C ASN A 96 -37.94 55.70 25.75
N LYS A 97 -36.99 56.42 25.15
CA LYS A 97 -36.66 57.80 25.56
C LYS A 97 -37.81 58.78 25.29
N SER A 98 -38.49 58.69 24.15
CA SER A 98 -39.65 59.54 23.87
C SER A 98 -40.83 59.22 24.81
N GLY A 99 -41.09 57.94 25.08
CA GLY A 99 -42.07 57.51 26.08
C GLY A 99 -41.76 58.03 27.48
N ARG A 100 -40.51 57.92 27.92
CA ARG A 100 -40.05 58.43 29.22
C ARG A 100 -40.16 59.95 29.33
N ASN A 101 -39.85 60.70 28.27
CA ASN A 101 -40.04 62.16 28.24
C ASN A 101 -41.53 62.54 28.35
N ALA A 102 -42.42 61.82 27.67
CA ALA A 102 -43.86 62.05 27.80
C ALA A 102 -44.38 61.81 29.23
N ILE A 103 -43.86 60.78 29.92
CA ILE A 103 -44.15 60.53 31.34
C ILE A 103 -43.62 61.67 32.22
N PHE A 104 -42.39 62.14 31.99
CA PHE A 104 -41.86 63.29 32.73
C PHE A 104 -42.68 64.57 32.53
N GLU A 105 -43.15 64.84 31.31
CA GLU A 105 -44.05 65.98 31.06
C GLU A 105 -45.38 65.84 31.80
N LYS A 106 -45.96 64.63 31.86
CA LYS A 106 -47.18 64.36 32.65
C LYS A 106 -46.93 64.57 34.15
N ILE A 107 -45.83 64.05 34.69
CA ILE A 107 -45.45 64.27 36.10
C ILE A 107 -45.30 65.76 36.38
N LYS A 108 -44.62 66.51 35.51
CA LYS A 108 -44.45 67.96 35.67
C LYS A 108 -45.79 68.70 35.71
N LYS A 109 -46.72 68.36 34.81
CA LYS A 109 -48.07 68.93 34.79
C LYS A 109 -48.85 68.60 36.07
N LEU A 110 -48.79 67.35 36.55
CA LEU A 110 -49.42 66.93 37.80
C LEU A 110 -48.78 67.61 39.02
N ASP A 111 -47.46 67.81 39.04
CA ASP A 111 -46.76 68.55 40.09
C ASP A 111 -47.15 70.04 40.12
N GLU A 112 -47.34 70.65 38.94
CA GLU A 112 -47.86 72.02 38.84
C GLU A 112 -49.30 72.11 39.35
N GLN A 113 -50.17 71.16 38.99
CA GLN A 113 -51.54 71.07 39.50
C GLN A 113 -51.57 70.81 41.02
N LEU A 114 -50.71 69.94 41.53
CA LEU A 114 -50.57 69.65 42.96
C LEU A 114 -50.18 70.92 43.73
N LYS A 115 -49.21 71.69 43.22
CA LYS A 115 -48.80 72.97 43.81
C LYS A 115 -49.93 73.99 43.81
N GLN A 116 -50.69 74.09 42.72
CA GLN A 116 -51.86 74.96 42.64
C GLN A 116 -52.92 74.57 43.69
N GLN A 117 -53.30 73.30 43.76
CA GLN A 117 -54.29 72.81 44.73
C GLN A 117 -53.82 72.96 46.19
N LEU A 118 -52.53 72.73 46.48
CA LEU A 118 -51.95 72.96 47.79
C LEU A 118 -51.97 74.46 48.18
N ASN A 119 -51.65 75.35 47.25
CA ASN A 119 -51.70 76.80 47.48
C ASN A 119 -53.13 77.30 47.66
N GLU A 120 -54.08 76.77 46.89
CA GLU A 120 -55.52 77.04 47.04
C GLU A 120 -56.00 76.59 48.43
N LEU A 121 -55.71 75.35 48.83
CA LEU A 121 -56.08 74.82 50.15
C LEU A 121 -55.43 75.63 51.28
N LYS A 122 -54.15 76.00 51.13
CA LYS A 122 -53.44 76.82 52.12
C LYS A 122 -54.05 78.21 52.24
N THR A 123 -54.39 78.85 51.12
CA THR A 123 -55.04 80.17 51.10
C THR A 123 -56.44 80.10 51.68
N ALA A 124 -57.19 79.04 51.38
CA ALA A 124 -58.54 78.84 51.88
C ALA A 124 -58.56 78.54 53.39
N LYS A 125 -57.62 77.72 53.88
CA LYS A 125 -57.41 77.49 55.33
C LYS A 125 -56.93 78.75 56.04
N GLY A 126 -56.05 79.56 55.42
CA GLY A 126 -55.57 80.82 55.98
C GLY A 126 -56.63 81.92 56.12
N LYS A 127 -57.76 81.81 55.40
CA LYS A 127 -58.93 82.69 55.55
C LYS A 127 -59.89 82.25 56.66
N SER A 128 -59.73 81.03 57.19
CA SER A 128 -60.52 80.53 58.31
C SER A 128 -59.86 80.91 59.62
N ASN A 129 -60.61 81.53 60.54
CA ASN A 129 -60.14 81.85 61.89
C ASN A 129 -60.11 80.61 62.82
N TYR A 130 -60.71 79.50 62.39
CA TYR A 130 -60.85 78.26 63.16
C TYR A 130 -60.10 77.12 62.45
N LYS A 131 -59.60 76.16 63.23
CA LYS A 131 -58.72 75.08 62.73
C LYS A 131 -59.51 73.87 62.25
N SER A 132 -60.67 73.60 62.83
CA SER A 132 -61.54 72.47 62.49
C SER A 132 -63.02 72.88 62.47
N ALA A 133 -63.87 72.04 61.88
CA ALA A 133 -65.32 72.26 61.92
C ALA A 133 -65.86 72.10 63.35
N GLU A 134 -65.23 71.23 64.14
CA GLU A 134 -65.54 70.99 65.54
C GLU A 134 -65.25 72.22 66.41
N ASP A 135 -64.16 72.95 66.15
CA ASP A 135 -63.85 74.21 66.86
C ASP A 135 -64.90 75.29 66.57
N VAL A 136 -65.40 75.36 65.33
CA VAL A 136 -66.48 76.28 64.95
C VAL A 136 -67.78 75.94 65.68
N ASP A 137 -68.09 74.65 65.81
CA ASP A 137 -69.27 74.17 66.53
C ASP A 137 -69.22 74.49 68.03
N GLN A 138 -68.06 74.35 68.66
CA GLN A 138 -67.87 74.70 70.06
C GLN A 138 -68.09 76.20 70.30
N GLU A 139 -67.60 77.05 69.41
CA GLU A 139 -67.76 78.50 69.53
C GLU A 139 -69.20 78.95 69.24
N ILE A 140 -69.87 78.32 68.27
CA ILE A 140 -71.31 78.51 68.04
C ILE A 140 -72.10 78.14 69.30
N ALA A 141 -71.82 77.00 69.92
CA ALA A 141 -72.49 76.56 71.14
C ALA A 141 -72.23 77.51 72.32
N ARG A 142 -71.01 78.05 72.43
CA ARG A 142 -70.65 79.05 73.45
C ARG A 142 -71.45 80.33 73.29
N LEU A 143 -71.50 80.89 72.07
CA LEU A 143 -72.23 82.13 71.76
C LEU A 143 -73.74 81.93 71.91
N GLN A 144 -74.28 80.78 71.49
CA GLN A 144 -75.70 80.44 71.67
C GLN A 144 -76.06 80.40 73.16
N LYS A 145 -75.26 79.72 73.98
CA LYS A 145 -75.47 79.69 75.43
C LYS A 145 -75.43 81.09 76.05
N GLN A 146 -74.52 81.97 75.60
CA GLN A 146 -74.44 83.34 76.10
C GLN A 146 -75.68 84.18 75.74
N VAL A 147 -76.21 84.02 74.53
CA VAL A 147 -77.47 84.64 74.10
C VAL A 147 -78.65 84.10 74.93
N ASP A 148 -78.74 82.79 75.11
CA ASP A 148 -79.84 82.13 75.83
C ASP A 148 -79.89 82.52 77.33
N THR A 149 -78.75 82.87 77.95
CA THR A 149 -78.74 83.35 79.35
C THR A 149 -79.36 84.75 79.53
N GLY A 150 -79.62 85.50 78.45
CA GLY A 150 -80.31 86.79 78.49
C GLY A 150 -79.59 87.92 79.23
N MET A 151 -78.33 87.73 79.63
CA MET A 151 -77.53 88.70 80.39
C MET A 151 -76.81 89.73 79.52
N MET A 152 -76.95 89.66 78.19
CA MET A 152 -76.28 90.54 77.23
C MET A 152 -77.14 91.77 76.92
N LYS A 153 -76.49 92.88 76.58
CA LYS A 153 -77.19 94.05 76.03
C LYS A 153 -77.71 93.69 74.64
N LEU A 154 -78.90 94.19 74.25
CA LEU A 154 -79.53 93.90 72.96
C LEU A 154 -78.61 94.10 71.73
N VAL A 155 -77.70 95.08 71.79
CA VAL A 155 -76.72 95.33 70.74
C VAL A 155 -75.71 94.20 70.61
N ASP A 156 -75.27 93.65 71.75
CA ASP A 156 -74.27 92.57 71.79
C ASP A 156 -74.93 91.22 71.48
N GLU A 157 -76.19 91.01 71.87
CA GLU A 157 -76.97 89.83 71.49
C GLU A 157 -77.17 89.77 69.96
N LYS A 158 -77.52 90.90 69.34
CA LYS A 158 -77.63 91.01 67.89
C LYS A 158 -76.30 90.72 67.19
N LYS A 159 -75.17 91.16 67.77
CA LYS A 159 -73.83 90.84 67.25
C LYS A 159 -73.51 89.35 67.39
N ALA A 160 -73.79 88.74 68.55
CA ALA A 160 -73.57 87.31 68.79
C ALA A 160 -74.42 86.43 67.84
N LEU A 161 -75.68 86.79 67.59
CA LEU A 161 -76.54 86.09 66.61
C LEU A 161 -76.01 86.26 65.17
N ALA A 162 -75.52 87.44 64.81
CA ALA A 162 -74.88 87.66 63.51
C ALA A 162 -73.60 86.84 63.37
N GLU A 163 -72.82 86.71 64.44
CA GLU A 163 -71.61 85.90 64.49
C GLU A 163 -71.91 84.41 64.42
N ILE A 164 -72.93 83.90 65.13
CA ILE A 164 -73.41 82.51 64.99
C ILE A 164 -73.83 82.19 63.54
N SER A 165 -74.51 83.13 62.87
CA SER A 165 -74.87 82.96 61.46
C SER A 165 -73.63 82.93 60.55
N ALA A 166 -72.63 83.79 60.83
CA ALA A 166 -71.37 83.81 60.10
C ALA A 166 -70.54 82.53 60.33
N LEU A 167 -70.50 82.02 61.56
CA LEU A 167 -69.81 80.78 61.94
C LEU A 167 -70.48 79.55 61.29
N ASN A 168 -71.82 79.49 61.25
CA ASN A 168 -72.53 78.42 60.54
C ASN A 168 -72.24 78.42 59.03
N LYS A 169 -72.05 79.59 58.42
CA LYS A 169 -71.58 79.70 57.02
C LYS A 169 -70.12 79.27 56.89
N ALA A 170 -69.26 79.65 57.81
CA ALA A 170 -67.86 79.25 57.84
C ALA A 170 -67.71 77.72 57.99
N LYS A 171 -68.55 77.07 58.82
CA LYS A 171 -68.58 75.60 58.98
C LYS A 171 -68.80 74.87 57.65
N LYS A 172 -69.71 75.35 56.80
CA LYS A 172 -69.94 74.76 55.48
C LYS A 172 -68.73 74.85 54.55
N ASN A 173 -67.81 75.79 54.78
CA ASN A 173 -66.58 75.88 53.99
C ASN A 173 -65.56 74.77 54.36
N PHE A 174 -65.63 74.19 55.56
CA PHE A 174 -64.71 73.12 55.99
C PHE A 174 -64.94 71.81 55.25
N SER A 175 -66.18 71.45 54.87
CA SER A 175 -66.43 70.28 54.01
C SER A 175 -65.84 70.45 52.60
N GLY A 176 -65.65 71.69 52.16
CA GLY A 176 -64.90 72.02 50.94
C GLY A 176 -63.40 71.71 51.05
N PHE A 177 -62.81 71.81 52.25
CA PHE A 177 -61.40 71.50 52.49
C PHE A 177 -61.12 70.00 52.37
N ASP A 178 -62.03 69.14 52.85
CA ASP A 178 -61.91 67.69 52.68
C ASP A 178 -61.99 67.27 51.21
N SER A 179 -62.86 67.91 50.43
CA SER A 179 -62.94 67.70 48.98
C SER A 179 -61.65 68.13 48.26
N GLN A 180 -61.08 69.28 48.64
CA GLN A 180 -59.77 69.73 48.12
C GLN A 180 -58.63 68.81 48.54
N GLN A 181 -58.64 68.30 49.78
CA GLN A 181 -57.65 67.36 50.29
C GLN A 181 -57.68 66.04 49.51
N LYS A 182 -58.88 65.51 49.23
CA LYS A 182 -59.04 64.32 48.38
C LYS A 182 -58.45 64.53 46.99
N LYS A 183 -58.70 65.68 46.34
CA LYS A 183 -58.09 66.01 45.04
C LYS A 183 -56.56 66.04 45.10
N ILE A 184 -55.99 66.60 46.17
CA ILE A 184 -54.54 66.63 46.40
C ILE A 184 -53.98 65.20 46.51
N ASP A 185 -54.65 64.34 47.27
CA ASP A 185 -54.20 62.97 47.48
C ASP A 185 -54.37 62.10 46.22
N ASP A 186 -55.42 62.33 45.43
CA ASP A 186 -55.60 61.74 44.10
C ASP A 186 -54.47 62.15 43.14
N ILE A 187 -54.11 63.44 43.09
CA ILE A 187 -52.99 63.91 42.25
C ILE A 187 -51.67 63.30 42.71
N LYS A 188 -51.42 63.20 44.03
CA LYS A 188 -50.22 62.50 44.56
C LYS A 188 -50.20 61.04 44.15
N ALA A 189 -51.34 60.35 44.19
CA ALA A 189 -51.46 58.97 43.75
C ALA A 189 -51.15 58.82 42.26
N GLN A 190 -51.67 59.73 41.42
CA GLN A 190 -51.37 59.76 39.98
C GLN A 190 -49.87 60.02 39.70
N ILE A 191 -49.22 60.92 40.45
CA ILE A 191 -47.77 61.14 40.35
C ILE A 191 -46.99 59.88 40.72
N ALA A 192 -47.39 59.20 41.79
CA ALA A 192 -46.74 57.96 42.21
C ALA A 192 -46.89 56.84 41.16
N GLU A 193 -48.07 56.74 40.52
CA GLU A 193 -48.32 55.81 39.42
C GLU A 193 -47.45 56.12 38.19
N GLN A 194 -47.39 57.38 37.76
CA GLN A 194 -46.52 57.79 36.64
C GLN A 194 -45.04 57.55 36.94
N LYS A 195 -44.59 57.72 38.19
CA LYS A 195 -43.21 57.42 38.60
C LYS A 195 -42.88 55.93 38.56
N LYS A 196 -43.84 55.04 38.82
CA LYS A 196 -43.62 53.58 38.68
C LYS A 196 -43.37 53.16 37.23
N LEU A 197 -43.97 53.87 36.27
CA LEU A 197 -43.75 53.61 34.83
C LEU A 197 -42.34 54.02 34.33
N LEU A 198 -41.57 54.75 35.15
CA LEU A 198 -40.20 55.17 34.82
C LEU A 198 -39.13 54.13 35.17
N ASP A 199 -39.41 53.24 36.14
CA ASP A 199 -38.48 52.22 36.61
C ASP A 199 -38.68 50.91 35.83
N ASP A 200 -38.33 50.94 34.55
CA ASP A 200 -38.45 49.80 33.66
C ASP A 200 -37.14 48.95 33.65
N PRO A 201 -37.17 47.70 34.17
CA PRO A 201 -36.01 46.81 34.15
C PRO A 201 -35.59 46.40 32.74
N GLU A 202 -36.50 46.40 31.76
CA GLU A 202 -36.19 46.06 30.38
C GLU A 202 -35.26 47.09 29.74
N ASN A 203 -35.44 48.37 30.06
CA ASN A 203 -34.57 49.45 29.61
C ASN A 203 -33.15 49.34 30.16
N LYS A 204 -33.00 48.95 31.44
CA LYS A 204 -31.67 48.68 32.02
C LYS A 204 -31.02 47.48 31.33
N ALA A 205 -31.76 46.39 31.14
CA ALA A 205 -31.27 45.22 30.42
C ALA A 205 -30.87 45.53 28.97
N LEU A 206 -31.59 46.41 28.27
CA LEU A 206 -31.23 46.88 26.92
C LEU A 206 -29.93 47.69 26.92
N SER A 207 -29.72 48.54 27.93
CA SER A 207 -28.48 49.30 28.10
C SER A 207 -27.27 48.40 28.39
N ASP A 208 -27.45 47.39 29.23
CA ASP A 208 -26.40 46.41 29.53
C ASP A 208 -26.08 45.54 28.30
N LYS A 209 -27.10 45.10 27.56
CA LYS A 209 -26.91 44.40 26.27
C LYS A 209 -26.18 45.28 25.26
N TYR A 210 -26.56 46.55 25.13
CA TYR A 210 -25.87 47.50 24.25
C TYR A 210 -24.38 47.61 24.61
N THR A 211 -24.07 47.78 25.89
CA THR A 211 -22.69 47.93 26.36
C THR A 211 -21.86 46.67 26.09
N LYS A 212 -22.44 45.49 26.31
CA LYS A 212 -21.78 44.20 26.00
C LYS A 212 -21.50 44.05 24.51
N LEU A 213 -22.50 44.25 23.65
CA LEU A 213 -22.35 44.12 22.20
C LEU A 213 -21.41 45.18 21.62
N GLN A 214 -21.43 46.39 22.17
CA GLN A 214 -20.50 47.45 21.77
C GLN A 214 -19.06 47.09 22.14
N THR A 215 -18.84 46.53 23.33
CA THR A 215 -17.51 46.05 23.76
C THR A 215 -17.01 44.91 22.87
N GLU A 216 -17.88 43.97 22.50
CA GLU A 216 -17.55 42.89 21.54
C GLU A 216 -17.18 43.46 20.16
N LEU A 217 -17.96 44.43 19.65
CA LEU A 217 -17.69 45.07 18.37
C LEU A 217 -16.36 45.84 18.37
N ASP A 218 -16.06 46.55 19.45
CA ASP A 218 -14.81 47.31 19.57
C ASP A 218 -13.60 46.39 19.72
N GLY A 219 -13.75 45.25 20.42
CA GLY A 219 -12.73 44.19 20.47
C GLY A 219 -12.43 43.61 19.08
N LEU A 220 -13.47 43.22 18.33
CA LEU A 220 -13.30 42.68 16.97
C LEU A 220 -12.67 43.69 16.00
N LYS A 221 -12.94 44.99 16.17
CA LYS A 221 -12.28 46.04 15.38
C LYS A 221 -10.82 46.22 15.78
N ALA A 222 -10.51 46.19 17.07
CA ALA A 222 -9.14 46.30 17.55
C ALA A 222 -8.27 45.15 17.03
N GLU A 223 -8.78 43.91 17.06
CA GLU A 223 -8.11 42.74 16.47
C GLU A 223 -7.88 42.92 14.97
N GLN A 224 -8.88 43.42 14.23
CA GLN A 224 -8.76 43.69 12.80
C GLN A 224 -7.73 44.78 12.49
N ASP A 225 -7.73 45.88 13.25
CA ASP A 225 -6.81 47.00 13.08
C ASP A 225 -5.37 46.61 13.43
N GLU A 226 -5.17 45.81 14.47
CA GLU A 226 -3.86 45.26 14.82
C GLU A 226 -3.34 44.31 13.74
N ALA A 227 -4.19 43.41 13.26
CA ALA A 227 -3.86 42.51 12.16
C ALA A 227 -3.54 43.28 10.88
N PHE A 228 -4.27 44.38 10.60
CA PHE A 228 -4.03 45.23 9.44
C PHE A 228 -2.72 46.03 9.55
N LYS A 229 -2.39 46.60 10.72
CA LYS A 229 -1.11 47.28 10.96
C LYS A 229 0.08 46.33 10.75
N ASN A 230 -0.09 45.08 11.17
CA ASN A 230 0.90 44.02 10.99
C ASN A 230 0.75 43.25 9.66
N LEU A 231 -0.05 43.72 8.70
CA LEU A 231 -0.32 42.98 7.46
C LEU A 231 0.96 42.73 6.65
N ARG A 232 1.87 43.71 6.61
CA ARG A 232 3.15 43.56 5.92
C ARG A 232 4.03 42.50 6.57
N SER A 233 4.20 42.56 7.90
CA SER A 233 4.97 41.54 8.63
C SER A 233 4.32 40.16 8.56
N LEU A 234 2.98 40.08 8.65
CA LEU A 234 2.22 38.83 8.48
C LEU A 234 2.41 38.21 7.09
N ARG A 235 2.47 39.03 6.03
CA ARG A 235 2.78 38.55 4.67
C ARG A 235 4.20 37.98 4.62
N GLU A 236 5.18 38.71 5.13
CA GLU A 236 6.58 38.26 5.17
C GLU A 236 6.75 36.98 5.99
N GLU A 237 6.08 36.86 7.15
CA GLU A 237 6.06 35.65 7.97
C GLU A 237 5.37 34.48 7.24
N THR A 238 4.28 34.74 6.53
CA THR A 238 3.57 33.71 5.76
C THR A 238 4.42 33.21 4.60
N ASP A 239 5.13 34.10 3.90
CA ASP A 239 6.01 33.72 2.80
C ASP A 239 7.23 32.95 3.33
N LYS A 240 7.81 33.35 4.47
CA LYS A 240 8.86 32.57 5.16
C LYS A 240 8.36 31.19 5.59
N ALA A 241 7.19 31.10 6.22
CA ALA A 241 6.60 29.83 6.63
C ALA A 241 6.29 28.93 5.42
N ARG A 242 5.87 29.51 4.30
CA ARG A 242 5.66 28.78 3.03
C ARG A 242 6.97 28.25 2.47
N ALA A 243 8.04 29.05 2.48
CA ALA A 243 9.36 28.61 2.04
C ALA A 243 9.88 27.43 2.88
N VAL A 244 9.78 27.52 4.21
CA VAL A 244 10.19 26.43 5.12
C VAL A 244 9.35 25.17 4.90
N GLN A 245 8.03 25.30 4.73
CA GLN A 245 7.16 24.15 4.46
C GLN A 245 7.52 23.48 3.13
N GLN A 246 7.83 24.27 2.10
CA GLN A 246 8.23 23.77 0.78
C GLN A 246 9.59 23.05 0.84
N GLU A 247 10.56 23.60 1.59
CA GLU A 247 11.86 22.98 1.81
C GLU A 247 11.71 21.61 2.51
N LYS A 248 10.92 21.54 3.59
CA LYS A 248 10.66 20.27 4.30
C LYS A 248 9.89 19.27 3.44
N TYR A 249 8.98 19.75 2.60
CA TYR A 249 8.27 18.91 1.63
C TYR A 249 9.21 18.33 0.58
N GLN A 250 10.10 19.17 0.02
CA GLN A 250 11.12 18.75 -0.95
C GLN A 250 12.08 17.74 -0.34
N ALA A 251 12.63 18.00 0.85
CA ALA A 251 13.50 17.06 1.55
C ALA A 251 12.82 15.69 1.78
N ARG A 252 11.55 15.69 2.21
CA ARG A 252 10.76 14.44 2.36
C ARG A 252 10.58 13.73 1.02
N LYS A 253 10.29 14.47 -0.05
CA LYS A 253 10.10 13.90 -1.38
C LYS A 253 11.41 13.31 -1.91
N GLU A 254 12.51 14.04 -1.81
CA GLU A 254 13.85 13.60 -2.21
C GLU A 254 14.28 12.34 -1.46
N LEU A 255 14.02 12.26 -0.14
CA LEU A 255 14.29 11.04 0.63
C LEU A 255 13.51 9.84 0.08
N LYS A 256 12.21 10.01 -0.20
CA LYS A 256 11.37 8.94 -0.80
C LYS A 256 11.89 8.56 -2.18
N ASP A 257 12.13 9.53 -3.04
CA ASP A 257 12.59 9.32 -4.42
C ASP A 257 13.95 8.60 -4.43
N ASN A 258 14.91 9.04 -3.61
CA ASN A 258 16.23 8.41 -3.49
C ASN A 258 16.13 6.96 -3.00
N TYR A 259 15.34 6.70 -1.96
CA TYR A 259 15.13 5.35 -1.44
C TYR A 259 14.52 4.40 -2.49
N PHE A 260 13.45 4.83 -3.17
CA PHE A 260 12.79 4.00 -4.19
C PHE A 260 13.62 3.84 -5.46
N GLN A 261 14.44 4.83 -5.83
CA GLN A 261 15.40 4.70 -6.93
C GLN A 261 16.46 3.65 -6.61
N GLN A 262 17.05 3.69 -5.41
CA GLN A 262 18.01 2.67 -4.99
C GLN A 262 17.37 1.28 -4.88
N LEU A 263 16.13 1.19 -4.38
CA LEU A 263 15.39 -0.07 -4.31
C LEU A 263 15.10 -0.64 -5.71
N ARG A 264 14.75 0.22 -6.67
CA ARG A 264 14.55 -0.19 -8.07
C ARG A 264 15.86 -0.69 -8.68
N ALA A 265 16.95 0.05 -8.51
CA ALA A 265 18.28 -0.36 -8.99
C ALA A 265 18.71 -1.71 -8.41
N PHE A 266 18.48 -1.94 -7.11
CA PHE A 266 18.75 -3.22 -6.46
C PHE A 266 17.91 -4.37 -7.03
N LYS A 267 16.59 -4.15 -7.20
CA LYS A 267 15.68 -5.16 -7.77
C LYS A 267 16.02 -5.49 -9.22
N ASP A 268 16.35 -4.48 -10.02
CA ASP A 268 16.75 -4.66 -11.42
C ASP A 268 18.05 -5.46 -11.51
N TYR A 269 19.02 -5.18 -10.62
CA TYR A 269 20.23 -5.97 -10.49
C TYR A 269 19.92 -7.44 -10.13
N GLU A 270 19.08 -7.70 -9.12
CA GLU A 270 18.72 -9.07 -8.73
C GLU A 270 18.01 -9.83 -9.84
N PHE A 271 17.12 -9.16 -10.57
CA PHE A 271 16.43 -9.72 -11.71
C PHE A 271 17.43 -10.09 -12.84
N GLN A 272 18.35 -9.19 -13.18
CA GLN A 272 19.37 -9.45 -14.19
C GLN A 272 20.32 -10.59 -13.76
N ALA A 273 20.77 -10.59 -12.51
CA ALA A 273 21.63 -11.64 -11.96
C ALA A 273 20.92 -13.01 -11.98
N ARG A 274 19.62 -13.06 -11.63
CA ARG A 274 18.81 -14.27 -11.72
C ARG A 274 18.66 -14.73 -13.17
N LYS A 275 18.41 -13.81 -14.10
CA LYS A 275 18.30 -14.11 -15.53
C LYS A 275 19.59 -14.74 -16.07
N ILE A 276 20.76 -14.15 -15.75
CA ILE A 276 22.06 -14.68 -16.15
C ILE A 276 22.30 -16.08 -15.56
N ARG A 277 21.98 -16.30 -14.28
CA ARG A 277 22.13 -17.62 -13.65
C ARG A 277 21.21 -18.67 -14.28
N ASN A 278 19.97 -18.30 -14.56
CA ASN A 278 19.01 -19.18 -15.20
C ASN A 278 19.43 -19.53 -16.63
N GLU A 279 19.92 -18.54 -17.39
CA GLU A 279 20.43 -18.76 -18.74
C GLU A 279 21.66 -19.68 -18.73
N LYS A 280 22.60 -19.46 -17.79
CA LYS A 280 23.75 -20.34 -17.63
C LYS A 280 23.33 -21.77 -17.29
N ARG A 281 22.40 -21.95 -16.35
CA ARG A 281 21.86 -23.27 -15.99
C ARG A 281 21.16 -23.93 -17.18
N ARG A 282 20.38 -23.17 -17.95
CA ARG A 282 19.70 -23.66 -19.15
C ARG A 282 20.71 -24.13 -20.19
N LEU A 283 21.75 -23.34 -20.46
CA LEU A 283 22.82 -23.70 -21.38
C LEU A 283 23.61 -24.94 -20.90
N GLU A 284 23.95 -25.00 -19.61
CA GLU A 284 24.59 -26.18 -19.00
C GLU A 284 23.70 -27.42 -19.12
N GLN A 285 22.39 -27.30 -18.92
CA GLN A 285 21.43 -28.40 -19.08
C GLN A 285 21.30 -28.85 -20.54
N ILE A 286 21.20 -27.91 -21.48
CA ILE A 286 21.17 -28.22 -22.92
C ILE A 286 22.44 -28.97 -23.33
N GLN A 287 23.62 -28.50 -22.90
CA GLN A 287 24.88 -29.19 -23.20
C GLN A 287 24.97 -30.55 -22.52
N TYR A 288 24.50 -30.68 -21.28
CA TYR A 288 24.48 -31.96 -20.58
C TYR A 288 23.60 -32.98 -21.31
N VAL A 289 22.36 -32.61 -21.65
CA VAL A 289 21.42 -33.47 -22.39
C VAL A 289 22.01 -33.83 -23.76
N ALA A 290 22.54 -32.86 -24.51
CA ALA A 290 23.19 -33.13 -25.79
C ALA A 290 24.40 -34.06 -25.66
N SER A 291 25.22 -33.91 -24.61
CA SER A 291 26.36 -34.80 -24.36
C SER A 291 25.92 -36.22 -24.00
N LYS A 292 24.86 -36.36 -23.21
CA LYS A 292 24.29 -37.66 -22.83
C LYS A 292 23.67 -38.37 -24.02
N ARG A 293 22.98 -37.64 -24.90
CA ARG A 293 22.45 -38.16 -26.16
C ARG A 293 23.56 -38.66 -27.09
N LYS A 294 24.65 -37.89 -27.24
CA LYS A 294 25.82 -38.34 -28.01
C LYS A 294 26.48 -39.57 -27.39
N GLU A 295 26.58 -39.64 -26.05
CA GLU A 295 27.13 -40.79 -25.34
C GLU A 295 26.25 -42.05 -25.53
N THR A 296 24.92 -41.92 -25.46
CA THR A 296 24.00 -43.05 -25.64
C THR A 296 23.97 -43.52 -27.09
N ALA A 297 23.98 -42.60 -28.06
CA ALA A 297 24.11 -42.92 -29.49
C ALA A 297 25.45 -43.62 -29.78
N ALA A 298 26.57 -43.11 -29.24
CA ALA A 298 27.88 -43.72 -29.39
C ALA A 298 27.96 -45.13 -28.78
N LYS A 299 27.36 -45.35 -27.60
CA LYS A 299 27.28 -46.69 -26.98
C LYS A 299 26.48 -47.67 -27.82
N ARG A 300 25.32 -47.25 -28.37
CA ARG A 300 24.52 -48.10 -29.27
C ARG A 300 25.27 -48.47 -30.55
N LEU A 301 26.05 -47.55 -31.08
CA LEU A 301 26.92 -47.82 -32.24
C LEU A 301 28.06 -48.78 -31.85
N GLU A 302 28.72 -48.56 -30.71
CA GLU A 302 29.79 -49.42 -30.20
C GLU A 302 29.28 -50.85 -29.95
N GLU A 303 28.13 -51.01 -29.28
CA GLU A 303 27.47 -52.30 -29.06
C GLU A 303 27.11 -52.99 -30.39
N ALA A 304 26.61 -52.25 -31.38
CA ALA A 304 26.30 -52.79 -32.70
C ALA A 304 27.55 -53.13 -33.54
N SER A 305 28.68 -52.48 -33.26
CA SER A 305 29.97 -52.72 -33.90
C SER A 305 30.72 -53.94 -33.33
N ALA A 306 30.24 -54.49 -32.21
CA ALA A 306 30.75 -55.75 -31.69
C ALA A 306 30.60 -56.85 -32.75
N PRO A 307 31.63 -57.70 -32.98
CA PRO A 307 31.57 -58.73 -34.00
C PRO A 307 30.35 -59.63 -33.80
N ALA A 308 29.50 -59.73 -34.82
CA ALA A 308 28.35 -60.61 -34.80
C ALA A 308 28.77 -62.07 -34.58
N TYR A 309 27.92 -62.81 -33.87
CA TYR A 309 28.19 -64.19 -33.47
C TYR A 309 29.43 -64.37 -32.56
N GLY A 310 29.91 -63.30 -31.91
CA GLY A 310 31.12 -63.35 -31.07
C GLY A 310 31.03 -64.37 -29.94
N ASP A 311 29.90 -64.42 -29.25
CA ASP A 311 29.65 -65.37 -28.16
C ASP A 311 29.54 -66.81 -28.67
N GLU A 312 28.89 -67.01 -29.82
CA GLU A 312 28.72 -68.30 -30.47
C GLU A 312 30.05 -68.84 -31.04
N ILE A 313 30.89 -67.96 -31.59
CA ILE A 313 32.25 -68.28 -32.04
C ILE A 313 33.12 -68.64 -30.85
N ILE A 314 33.08 -67.88 -29.76
CA ILE A 314 33.83 -68.18 -28.53
C ILE A 314 33.37 -69.52 -27.93
N ALA A 315 32.06 -69.78 -27.90
CA ALA A 315 31.49 -71.04 -27.43
C ALA A 315 31.90 -72.20 -28.33
N CYS A 316 31.79 -72.08 -29.65
CA CYS A 316 32.26 -73.11 -30.59
C CYS A 316 33.76 -73.38 -30.45
N GLU A 317 34.59 -72.35 -30.34
CA GLU A 317 36.02 -72.52 -30.13
C GLU A 317 36.36 -73.13 -28.76
N GLY A 318 35.57 -72.81 -27.72
CA GLY A 318 35.67 -73.43 -26.39
C GLY A 318 35.31 -74.92 -26.42
N LEU A 319 34.20 -75.26 -27.10
CA LEU A 319 33.73 -76.63 -27.30
C LEU A 319 34.69 -77.44 -28.16
N ILE A 320 35.20 -76.87 -29.26
CA ILE A 320 36.22 -77.52 -30.10
C ILE A 320 37.49 -77.76 -29.27
N ARG A 321 37.95 -76.78 -28.46
CA ARG A 321 39.10 -76.99 -27.55
C ARG A 321 38.83 -78.06 -26.48
N HIS A 322 37.58 -78.23 -26.05
CA HIS A 322 37.19 -79.24 -25.07
C HIS A 322 37.14 -80.66 -25.67
N PHE A 323 36.64 -80.81 -26.90
CA PHE A 323 36.51 -82.11 -27.59
C PHE A 323 37.74 -82.51 -28.40
N ASP A 324 38.49 -81.54 -28.93
CA ASP A 324 39.73 -81.70 -29.67
C ASP A 324 40.75 -80.61 -29.27
N PRO A 325 41.55 -80.85 -28.21
CA PRO A 325 42.54 -79.89 -27.74
C PRO A 325 43.72 -79.67 -28.71
N SER A 326 43.80 -80.42 -29.83
CA SER A 326 44.84 -80.28 -30.85
C SER A 326 44.36 -79.54 -32.12
N ALA A 327 43.06 -79.35 -32.31
CA ALA A 327 42.49 -78.76 -33.53
C ALA A 327 42.66 -77.23 -33.66
N LEU A 328 42.94 -76.52 -32.56
CA LEU A 328 43.07 -75.07 -32.56
C LEU A 328 44.39 -74.64 -31.91
N PRO A 329 45.02 -73.56 -32.41
CA PRO A 329 46.21 -73.02 -31.76
C PRO A 329 45.89 -72.63 -30.30
N PRO A 330 46.84 -72.83 -29.37
CA PRO A 330 46.64 -72.51 -27.96
C PRO A 330 46.21 -71.04 -27.82
N LYS A 331 45.07 -70.81 -27.19
CA LYS A 331 44.61 -69.45 -26.87
C LYS A 331 45.59 -68.93 -25.84
N GLU A 332 46.37 -67.90 -26.17
CA GLU A 332 47.25 -67.25 -25.21
C GLU A 332 46.43 -66.82 -24.00
N THR A 333 46.64 -67.49 -22.87
CA THR A 333 46.06 -67.11 -21.60
C THR A 333 46.67 -65.79 -21.20
N THR A 334 45.88 -64.72 -21.32
CA THR A 334 46.03 -63.46 -20.57
C THR A 334 47.43 -62.87 -20.62
N ALA A 335 47.69 -62.03 -21.63
CA ALA A 335 48.62 -60.92 -21.44
C ALA A 335 48.21 -60.19 -20.15
N ALA A 336 49.16 -60.09 -19.22
CA ALA A 336 48.99 -59.42 -17.94
C ALA A 336 48.24 -58.11 -18.11
N SER A 337 47.16 -57.95 -17.35
CA SER A 337 46.41 -56.70 -17.17
C SER A 337 47.37 -55.51 -17.13
N LYS A 338 47.33 -54.66 -18.16
CA LYS A 338 47.93 -53.32 -18.14
C LYS A 338 47.09 -52.33 -17.31
N PHE A 339 46.13 -52.81 -16.53
CA PHE A 339 45.36 -52.07 -15.54
C PHE A 339 45.84 -52.34 -14.10
N ALA A 340 47.08 -52.77 -13.90
CA ALA A 340 47.73 -52.63 -12.60
C ALA A 340 47.85 -51.12 -12.30
N ALA A 341 47.03 -50.65 -11.36
CA ALA A 341 46.96 -49.26 -10.95
C ALA A 341 48.34 -48.66 -10.68
N SER A 342 48.79 -47.75 -11.53
CA SER A 342 49.90 -46.88 -11.22
C SER A 342 49.45 -45.91 -10.13
N ALA A 343 49.91 -46.15 -8.92
CA ALA A 343 49.81 -45.20 -7.82
C ALA A 343 50.63 -43.96 -8.17
N GLN A 344 50.00 -42.91 -8.72
CA GLN A 344 50.64 -41.62 -8.89
C GLN A 344 49.64 -40.47 -9.00
N ARG A 345 49.48 -39.76 -7.89
CA ARG A 345 49.71 -38.31 -7.76
C ARG A 345 49.85 -38.01 -6.26
N THR A 346 51.08 -37.92 -5.78
CA THR A 346 51.38 -37.15 -4.56
C THR A 346 51.17 -35.69 -4.92
N VAL A 347 50.16 -35.06 -4.31
CA VAL A 347 50.00 -33.61 -4.40
C VAL A 347 51.06 -33.00 -3.49
N ASP A 348 51.96 -32.23 -4.10
CA ASP A 348 52.97 -31.42 -3.42
C ASP A 348 52.28 -30.31 -2.63
N ASP A 349 52.38 -30.35 -1.30
CA ASP A 349 51.60 -29.52 -0.37
C ASP A 349 52.39 -28.26 0.07
N SER A 350 53.41 -27.85 -0.68
CA SER A 350 54.28 -26.71 -0.34
C SER A 350 53.76 -25.34 -0.77
N GLY A 351 52.46 -25.18 -1.07
CA GLY A 351 51.89 -23.94 -1.60
C GLY A 351 50.59 -23.42 -0.98
N LEU A 352 49.92 -24.16 -0.09
CA LEU A 352 48.64 -23.72 0.48
C LEU A 352 48.83 -22.91 1.78
N LYS A 353 48.75 -21.57 1.68
CA LYS A 353 48.49 -20.70 2.84
C LYS A 353 46.97 -20.53 3.02
N GLY A 354 46.39 -21.34 3.90
CA GLY A 354 44.99 -21.24 4.33
C GLY A 354 44.66 -22.30 5.39
N THR A 355 43.83 -21.94 6.36
CA THR A 355 43.56 -22.73 7.58
C THR A 355 43.05 -24.14 7.25
N ARG A 356 43.81 -25.15 7.68
CA ARG A 356 43.47 -26.58 7.58
C ARG A 356 42.18 -26.86 8.36
N ILE A 357 41.13 -27.31 7.67
CA ILE A 357 39.96 -27.90 8.31
C ILE A 357 40.37 -29.29 8.80
N SER A 358 40.56 -29.43 10.11
CA SER A 358 40.76 -30.72 10.75
C SER A 358 39.56 -31.62 10.47
N LYS A 359 39.84 -32.87 10.06
CA LYS A 359 38.87 -33.96 9.97
C LYS A 359 38.21 -34.10 11.33
N LYS A 360 36.95 -33.65 11.44
CA LYS A 360 36.09 -33.87 12.59
C LYS A 360 35.64 -35.33 12.56
N ASP A 361 35.63 -35.90 13.76
CA ASP A 361 35.43 -37.30 14.06
C ASP A 361 34.31 -37.99 13.28
N THR A 362 34.67 -39.19 12.86
CA THR A 362 33.81 -40.26 12.37
C THR A 362 32.96 -40.76 13.53
N GLU A 363 31.79 -40.15 13.74
CA GLU A 363 30.84 -40.57 14.78
C GLU A 363 29.39 -40.72 14.28
N GLU A 364 29.18 -40.98 12.98
CA GLU A 364 27.84 -41.27 12.43
C GLU A 364 27.81 -42.47 11.46
N GLU A 365 28.69 -43.46 11.64
CA GLU A 365 28.54 -44.78 11.01
C GLU A 365 28.34 -45.86 12.08
N SER A 366 27.13 -45.93 12.64
CA SER A 366 26.69 -47.02 13.53
C SER A 366 25.20 -47.32 13.39
N TYR A 367 24.71 -47.44 12.16
CA TYR A 367 23.32 -47.86 11.91
C TYR A 367 23.15 -49.14 11.08
N PHE A 368 24.21 -49.89 10.76
CA PHE A 368 24.01 -51.20 10.13
C PHE A 368 25.15 -52.19 10.37
N ALA A 369 25.28 -52.66 11.62
CA ALA A 369 26.14 -53.78 11.98
C ALA A 369 25.28 -55.04 12.22
N GLY A 370 25.00 -55.77 11.14
CA GLY A 370 24.44 -57.12 11.19
C GLY A 370 25.57 -58.15 11.41
N THR A 371 25.55 -58.75 12.58
CA THR A 371 26.46 -59.81 13.04
C THR A 371 26.26 -61.12 12.27
N GLY A 372 27.34 -61.74 11.78
CA GLY A 372 27.29 -63.08 11.21
C GLY A 372 28.67 -63.63 10.87
N GLY A 373 29.38 -64.13 11.89
CA GLY A 373 30.66 -64.83 11.68
C GLY A 373 30.49 -66.22 11.05
N LYS A 374 31.58 -66.76 10.49
CA LYS A 374 32.24 -68.02 10.92
C LYS A 374 33.10 -68.66 9.80
N LYS A 375 34.41 -68.64 10.07
CA LYS A 375 35.37 -69.77 10.03
C LYS A 375 35.50 -70.58 8.71
N GLY A 376 36.66 -70.43 8.07
CA GLY A 376 36.99 -71.06 6.78
C GLY A 376 37.52 -72.48 6.82
N LYS A 377 38.11 -72.93 5.70
CA LYS A 377 39.00 -74.09 5.64
C LYS A 377 39.82 -74.11 4.34
N LYS A 378 41.12 -74.27 4.51
CA LYS A 378 42.15 -74.58 3.52
C LYS A 378 42.05 -76.07 3.13
N GLY A 379 42.18 -76.40 1.85
CA GLY A 379 42.41 -77.78 1.34
C GLY A 379 42.29 -77.81 -0.19
N LYS A 380 43.38 -77.84 -0.96
CA LYS A 380 44.35 -78.92 -1.27
C LYS A 380 43.95 -79.66 -2.56
N LYS A 381 44.91 -79.64 -3.50
CA LYS A 381 45.03 -80.45 -4.72
C LYS A 381 44.50 -81.89 -4.56
N GLY A 382 43.81 -82.37 -5.59
CA GLY A 382 43.63 -83.78 -5.89
C GLY A 382 43.53 -83.95 -7.40
N GLY A 383 44.61 -84.46 -8.00
CA GLY A 383 44.62 -84.90 -9.39
C GLY A 383 44.38 -86.41 -9.49
N ALA A 384 43.91 -86.80 -10.67
CA ALA A 384 43.94 -88.11 -11.32
C ALA A 384 43.12 -89.26 -10.70
N ALA A 385 42.17 -89.78 -11.48
CA ALA A 385 42.30 -91.13 -12.04
C ALA A 385 41.24 -91.35 -13.14
N ALA A 386 41.70 -91.83 -14.29
CA ALA A 386 40.87 -92.36 -15.36
C ALA A 386 40.46 -93.81 -15.04
N ALA A 387 39.19 -94.14 -15.30
CA ALA A 387 38.67 -95.49 -15.44
C ALA A 387 37.46 -95.44 -16.42
N PRO A 388 37.13 -96.54 -17.11
CA PRO A 388 36.61 -96.51 -18.47
C PRO A 388 35.08 -96.32 -18.57
N GLY A 389 34.65 -95.64 -19.64
CA GLY A 389 33.41 -95.98 -20.36
C GLY A 389 32.06 -95.55 -19.77
N LYS A 390 31.91 -94.30 -19.32
CA LYS A 390 30.62 -93.57 -19.38
C LYS A 390 30.88 -92.13 -19.78
N PHE A 391 30.33 -91.72 -20.91
CA PHE A 391 30.50 -90.39 -21.46
C PHE A 391 29.77 -89.35 -20.58
N ASN A 392 30.49 -88.62 -19.73
CA ASN A 392 29.91 -87.68 -18.77
C ASN A 392 30.23 -86.24 -19.17
N LEU A 393 29.33 -85.62 -19.93
CA LEU A 393 29.41 -84.20 -20.27
C LEU A 393 28.97 -83.33 -19.08
N ASN A 394 29.67 -82.23 -18.84
CA ASN A 394 29.24 -81.24 -17.85
C ASN A 394 28.00 -80.50 -18.37
N ILE A 395 27.03 -80.21 -17.50
CA ILE A 395 25.77 -79.56 -17.87
C ILE A 395 25.99 -78.23 -18.62
N GLY A 396 27.02 -77.46 -18.25
CA GLY A 396 27.38 -76.22 -18.95
C GLY A 396 27.86 -76.45 -20.39
N ILE A 397 28.53 -77.58 -20.68
CA ILE A 397 28.97 -77.94 -22.04
C ILE A 397 27.77 -78.36 -22.88
N ILE A 398 26.80 -79.05 -22.27
CA ILE A 398 25.54 -79.42 -22.92
C ILE A 398 24.74 -78.15 -23.26
N GLU A 399 24.69 -77.17 -22.36
CA GLU A 399 24.06 -75.87 -22.61
C GLU A 399 24.77 -75.08 -23.71
N GLU A 400 26.10 -75.07 -23.76
CA GLU A 400 26.87 -74.42 -24.83
C GLU A 400 26.69 -75.11 -26.19
N LEU A 401 26.65 -76.45 -26.23
CA LEU A 401 26.32 -77.24 -27.42
C LEU A 401 24.90 -76.94 -27.91
N ALA A 402 23.94 -76.85 -27.00
CA ALA A 402 22.56 -76.49 -27.31
C ALA A 402 22.43 -75.05 -27.82
N LYS A 403 23.14 -74.08 -27.24
CA LYS A 403 23.22 -72.69 -27.73
C LYS A 403 23.77 -72.61 -29.16
N VAL A 404 24.73 -73.47 -29.47
CA VAL A 404 25.33 -73.61 -30.79
C VAL A 404 24.47 -74.48 -31.74
N GLY A 405 23.42 -75.12 -31.23
CA GLY A 405 22.48 -75.97 -31.95
C GLY A 405 23.07 -77.31 -32.42
N VAL A 406 24.10 -77.83 -31.75
CA VAL A 406 24.71 -79.14 -32.04
C VAL A 406 24.31 -80.10 -30.95
N ASP A 407 23.80 -81.28 -31.34
CA ASP A 407 23.39 -82.30 -30.38
C ASP A 407 24.58 -82.82 -29.57
N PRO A 408 24.42 -83.04 -28.25
CA PRO A 408 25.49 -83.60 -27.44
C PRO A 408 25.82 -85.01 -27.93
N PRO A 409 27.10 -85.35 -28.14
CA PRO A 409 27.50 -86.71 -28.51
C PRO A 409 27.04 -87.66 -27.39
N SER A 410 26.37 -88.75 -27.75
CA SER A 410 25.88 -89.73 -26.77
C SER A 410 26.99 -90.73 -26.39
N ASN A 411 27.95 -90.93 -27.29
CA ASN A 411 29.08 -91.86 -27.12
C ASN A 411 30.41 -91.25 -27.60
N GLN A 412 31.54 -91.79 -27.14
CA GLN A 412 32.89 -91.32 -27.49
C GLN A 412 33.18 -91.37 -29.01
N GLU A 413 32.54 -92.30 -29.73
CA GLU A 413 32.68 -92.47 -31.18
C GLU A 413 31.98 -91.36 -32.00
N GLU A 414 31.03 -90.64 -31.40
CA GLU A 414 30.30 -89.54 -32.05
C GLU A 414 31.02 -88.19 -31.86
N VAL A 415 32.04 -88.13 -30.99
CA VAL A 415 32.81 -86.92 -30.71
C VAL A 415 33.46 -86.33 -31.98
N PRO A 416 34.13 -87.10 -32.87
CA PRO A 416 34.70 -86.56 -34.10
C PRO A 416 33.63 -85.96 -35.03
N ALA A 417 32.47 -86.63 -35.16
CA ALA A 417 31.36 -86.13 -35.97
C ALA A 417 30.75 -84.83 -35.38
N THR A 418 30.70 -84.70 -34.06
CA THR A 418 30.31 -83.46 -33.38
C THR A 418 31.35 -82.35 -33.58
N VAL A 419 32.66 -82.66 -33.54
CA VAL A 419 33.73 -81.68 -33.81
C VAL A 419 33.67 -81.19 -35.25
N GLU A 420 33.41 -82.05 -36.24
CA GLU A 420 33.23 -81.63 -37.63
C GLU A 420 32.02 -80.71 -37.80
N LYS A 421 30.89 -81.02 -37.14
CA LYS A 421 29.70 -80.15 -37.12
C LYS A 421 30.00 -78.80 -36.44
N LEU A 422 30.76 -78.78 -35.36
CA LEU A 422 31.20 -77.55 -34.68
C LEU A 422 32.16 -76.74 -35.57
N GLN A 423 33.10 -77.37 -36.27
CA GLN A 423 34.00 -76.71 -37.21
C GLN A 423 33.26 -76.14 -38.43
N ALA A 424 32.25 -76.85 -38.95
CA ALA A 424 31.41 -76.36 -40.03
C ALA A 424 30.60 -75.13 -39.60
N LYS A 425 30.03 -75.13 -38.38
CA LYS A 425 29.33 -73.97 -37.82
C LYS A 425 30.26 -72.81 -37.50
N LEU A 426 31.47 -73.08 -36.99
CA LEU A 426 32.49 -72.07 -36.76
C LEU A 426 32.89 -71.37 -38.07
N LYS A 427 33.07 -72.11 -39.16
CA LYS A 427 33.34 -71.53 -40.49
C LYS A 427 32.17 -70.71 -41.00
N HIS A 428 30.96 -71.24 -40.93
CA HIS A 428 29.75 -70.52 -41.34
C HIS A 428 29.59 -69.20 -40.57
N TRP A 429 29.79 -69.19 -39.25
CA TRP A 429 29.69 -67.96 -38.47
C TRP A 429 30.84 -66.99 -38.72
N LYS A 430 32.07 -67.47 -38.96
CA LYS A 430 33.20 -66.59 -39.33
C LYS A 430 33.00 -65.96 -40.72
N GLU A 431 32.45 -66.69 -41.67
CA GLU A 431 32.13 -66.16 -43.02
C GLU A 431 30.93 -65.20 -42.99
N ASP A 432 29.91 -65.50 -42.18
CA ASP A 432 28.71 -64.66 -42.05
C ASP A 432 28.88 -63.46 -41.09
N GLN A 433 29.91 -63.49 -40.23
CA GLN A 433 30.19 -62.47 -39.22
C GLN A 433 30.33 -61.08 -39.84
N ASP A 434 31.08 -60.92 -40.92
CA ASP A 434 31.26 -59.62 -41.58
C ASP A 434 29.95 -59.07 -42.16
N ARG A 435 29.13 -59.94 -42.77
CA ARG A 435 27.84 -59.56 -43.34
C ARG A 435 26.87 -59.12 -42.26
N LYS A 436 26.77 -59.89 -41.17
CA LYS A 436 25.85 -59.62 -40.06
C LYS A 436 26.29 -58.46 -39.17
N THR A 437 27.58 -58.27 -38.97
CA THR A 437 28.11 -57.10 -38.26
C THR A 437 27.78 -55.82 -39.05
N LYS A 438 27.96 -55.81 -40.38
CA LYS A 438 27.55 -54.68 -41.22
C LYS A 438 26.03 -54.44 -41.21
N GLU A 439 25.23 -55.50 -41.22
CA GLU A 439 23.77 -55.40 -41.12
C GLU A 439 23.32 -54.84 -39.76
N ASN A 440 23.95 -55.27 -38.66
CA ASN A 440 23.69 -54.80 -37.30
C ASN A 440 24.10 -53.33 -37.13
N ILE A 441 25.28 -52.94 -37.62
CA ILE A 441 25.72 -51.53 -37.66
C ILE A 441 24.73 -50.69 -38.47
N ALA A 442 24.30 -51.16 -39.65
CA ALA A 442 23.35 -50.42 -40.47
C ALA A 442 21.96 -50.29 -39.82
N LYS A 443 21.49 -51.31 -39.10
CA LYS A 443 20.24 -51.26 -38.33
C LYS A 443 20.36 -50.32 -37.13
N ALA A 444 21.46 -50.38 -36.39
CA ALA A 444 21.72 -49.49 -35.27
C ALA A 444 21.87 -48.03 -35.71
N GLN A 445 22.54 -47.77 -36.84
CA GLN A 445 22.64 -46.43 -37.40
C GLN A 445 21.26 -45.90 -37.80
N LYS A 446 20.43 -46.71 -38.48
CA LYS A 446 19.06 -46.31 -38.84
C LYS A 446 18.18 -46.06 -37.62
N GLU A 447 18.33 -46.84 -36.56
CA GLU A 447 17.58 -46.64 -35.33
C GLU A 447 18.07 -45.41 -34.56
N ILE A 448 19.37 -45.13 -34.55
CA ILE A 448 19.93 -43.88 -34.01
C ILE A 448 19.39 -42.68 -34.81
N ASP A 449 19.43 -42.74 -36.15
CA ASP A 449 18.92 -41.67 -37.01
C ASP A 449 17.41 -41.45 -36.81
N ARG A 450 16.64 -42.54 -36.60
CA ARG A 450 15.21 -42.46 -36.28
C ARG A 450 14.97 -41.84 -34.91
N LEU A 451 15.68 -42.28 -33.87
CA LEU A 451 15.55 -41.74 -32.52
C LEU A 451 16.01 -40.29 -32.44
N GLU A 452 17.05 -39.90 -33.18
CA GLU A 452 17.48 -38.51 -33.30
C GLU A 452 16.44 -37.66 -34.05
N ALA A 453 15.75 -38.21 -35.06
CA ALA A 453 14.66 -37.52 -35.76
C ALA A 453 13.39 -37.38 -34.89
N GLU A 454 12.98 -38.45 -34.22
CA GLU A 454 11.81 -38.47 -33.31
C GLU A 454 12.04 -37.55 -32.10
N GLU A 455 13.25 -37.56 -31.51
CA GLU A 455 13.60 -36.63 -30.43
C GLU A 455 13.81 -35.19 -30.92
N ALA A 456 14.23 -34.96 -32.17
CA ALA A 456 14.28 -33.61 -32.75
C ALA A 456 12.87 -33.06 -33.00
N GLU A 457 11.93 -33.91 -33.38
CA GLU A 457 10.50 -33.58 -33.47
C GLU A 457 9.89 -33.34 -32.08
N GLU A 458 10.25 -34.14 -31.07
CA GLU A 458 9.82 -33.91 -29.68
C GLU A 458 10.45 -32.66 -29.05
N ASP A 459 11.72 -32.33 -29.32
CA ASP A 459 12.34 -31.06 -28.89
C ASP A 459 11.75 -29.85 -29.63
N ALA A 460 11.28 -30.03 -30.87
CA ALA A 460 10.52 -29.02 -31.59
C ALA A 460 9.10 -28.86 -31.06
N ALA A 461 8.45 -29.94 -30.62
CA ALA A 461 7.12 -29.94 -30.03
C ALA A 461 7.11 -29.42 -28.58
N ASN A 462 8.03 -29.88 -27.73
CA ASN A 462 8.22 -29.41 -26.34
C ASN A 462 8.96 -28.08 -26.24
N GLY A 463 9.62 -27.63 -27.33
CA GLY A 463 10.23 -26.32 -27.47
C GLY A 463 9.26 -25.19 -27.83
N SER A 464 7.99 -25.49 -28.11
CA SER A 464 6.97 -24.46 -28.35
C SER A 464 5.56 -24.86 -27.93
N THR A 465 5.27 -24.82 -26.62
CA THR A 465 3.90 -24.55 -26.14
C THR A 465 3.58 -23.06 -26.16
N ASP A 466 4.08 -22.34 -27.17
CA ASP A 466 3.77 -20.93 -27.39
C ASP A 466 4.03 -20.56 -28.86
N ALA A 467 3.28 -21.20 -29.76
CA ALA A 467 3.17 -20.71 -31.14
C ALA A 467 2.63 -19.26 -31.16
N ALA A 468 1.84 -18.87 -30.16
CA ALA A 468 1.34 -17.51 -29.95
C ALA A 468 2.43 -16.47 -29.61
N ARG A 469 3.59 -16.86 -29.05
CA ARG A 469 4.70 -15.92 -28.78
C ARG A 469 5.59 -15.60 -29.95
N LYS A 470 5.67 -16.47 -30.98
CA LYS A 470 6.58 -16.27 -32.11
C LYS A 470 6.26 -14.99 -32.91
N PRO A 471 4.98 -14.66 -33.20
CA PRO A 471 4.62 -13.37 -33.80
C PRO A 471 4.76 -12.20 -32.83
N ALA A 472 4.35 -12.39 -31.57
CA ALA A 472 4.35 -11.33 -30.54
C ALA A 472 5.75 -10.83 -30.18
N GLN A 473 6.77 -11.71 -30.18
CA GLN A 473 8.16 -11.30 -29.92
C GLN A 473 8.84 -10.65 -31.13
N LYS A 474 8.38 -10.92 -32.36
CA LYS A 474 8.97 -10.34 -33.57
C LYS A 474 8.44 -8.92 -33.85
N ASN A 475 7.21 -8.64 -33.42
CA ASN A 475 6.52 -7.34 -33.64
C ASN A 475 6.64 -6.36 -32.47
N GLN A 476 7.22 -6.77 -31.33
CA GLN A 476 7.50 -5.87 -30.21
C GLN A 476 8.80 -5.09 -30.45
N ALA A 477 8.69 -3.91 -31.07
CA ALA A 477 9.76 -2.93 -31.05
C ALA A 477 10.03 -2.48 -29.61
N VAL A 478 11.30 -2.17 -29.31
CA VAL A 478 11.91 -2.03 -27.97
C VAL A 478 11.41 -0.85 -27.12
N ASN A 479 10.21 -0.31 -27.37
CA ASN A 479 9.65 0.79 -26.57
C ASN A 479 8.10 0.89 -26.59
N GLY A 480 7.39 -0.23 -26.60
CA GLY A 480 6.01 -0.27 -26.06
C GLY A 480 4.87 0.31 -26.91
N SER A 481 5.02 0.46 -28.23
CA SER A 481 3.89 0.67 -29.14
C SER A 481 4.04 -0.18 -30.40
N ALA A 482 3.14 -1.14 -30.61
CA ALA A 482 3.04 -1.89 -31.87
C ALA A 482 2.32 -1.02 -32.93
N SER A 483 2.65 -1.17 -34.22
CA SER A 483 1.94 -0.49 -35.31
C SER A 483 0.57 -1.15 -35.57
N ALA A 484 -0.40 -0.38 -36.05
CA ALA A 484 -1.76 -0.88 -36.33
C ALA A 484 -1.79 -2.06 -37.33
N GLU A 485 -0.85 -2.10 -38.27
CA GLU A 485 -0.69 -3.24 -39.19
C GLU A 485 -0.18 -4.50 -38.48
N ALA A 486 0.70 -4.35 -37.48
CA ALA A 486 1.18 -5.48 -36.69
C ALA A 486 0.11 -6.04 -35.74
N GLU A 487 -0.79 -5.18 -35.24
CA GLU A 487 -1.97 -5.61 -34.46
C GLU A 487 -2.99 -6.34 -35.35
N HIS A 488 -3.27 -5.81 -36.54
CA HIS A 488 -4.22 -6.41 -37.48
C HIS A 488 -3.76 -7.78 -38.03
N ASP A 489 -2.46 -7.94 -38.29
CA ASP A 489 -1.93 -9.25 -38.70
C ASP A 489 -1.96 -10.26 -37.53
N GLN A 490 -1.73 -9.79 -36.30
CA GLN A 490 -1.88 -10.62 -35.10
C GLN A 490 -3.32 -11.05 -34.85
N GLU A 491 -4.31 -10.19 -35.12
CA GLU A 491 -5.73 -10.54 -35.05
C GLU A 491 -6.15 -11.56 -36.12
N LYS A 492 -5.60 -11.46 -37.34
CA LYS A 492 -5.85 -12.44 -38.41
C LYS A 492 -5.28 -13.81 -38.11
N ASP A 493 -4.05 -13.87 -37.60
CA ASP A 493 -3.42 -15.13 -37.21
C ASP A 493 -4.19 -15.78 -36.05
N ALA A 494 -4.62 -14.98 -35.06
CA ALA A 494 -5.46 -15.48 -33.96
C ALA A 494 -6.83 -15.99 -34.45
N ALA A 495 -7.43 -15.34 -35.45
CA ALA A 495 -8.69 -15.79 -36.04
C ALA A 495 -8.53 -17.08 -36.85
N ALA A 496 -7.40 -17.27 -37.53
CA ALA A 496 -7.10 -18.50 -38.24
C ALA A 496 -6.90 -19.69 -37.28
N ASP A 497 -6.18 -19.47 -36.18
CA ASP A 497 -5.95 -20.49 -35.15
C ASP A 497 -7.27 -20.90 -34.46
N ALA A 498 -8.12 -19.92 -34.10
CA ALA A 498 -9.43 -20.20 -33.53
C ALA A 498 -10.34 -20.98 -34.50
N ALA A 499 -10.24 -20.72 -35.81
CA ALA A 499 -10.99 -21.45 -36.82
C ALA A 499 -10.51 -22.90 -36.99
N ASP A 500 -9.22 -23.16 -36.83
CA ASP A 500 -8.66 -24.51 -36.92
C ASP A 500 -8.91 -25.33 -35.64
N ASP A 501 -8.89 -24.70 -34.46
CA ASP A 501 -9.32 -25.36 -33.21
C ASP A 501 -10.81 -25.71 -33.25
N LEU A 502 -11.66 -24.84 -33.81
CA LEU A 502 -13.09 -25.14 -33.98
C LEU A 502 -13.33 -26.32 -34.94
N LYS A 503 -12.51 -26.45 -35.99
CA LYS A 503 -12.58 -27.60 -36.91
C LYS A 503 -12.13 -28.88 -36.23
N LYS A 504 -11.07 -28.86 -35.42
CA LYS A 504 -10.61 -30.02 -34.65
C LYS A 504 -11.67 -30.47 -33.65
N ALA A 505 -12.25 -29.54 -32.89
CA ALA A 505 -13.33 -29.85 -31.96
C ALA A 505 -14.56 -30.47 -32.68
N SER A 506 -14.93 -29.94 -33.86
CA SER A 506 -16.02 -30.52 -34.66
C SER A 506 -15.69 -31.90 -35.26
N ILE A 507 -14.42 -32.28 -35.37
CA ILE A 507 -14.01 -33.62 -35.83
C ILE A 507 -14.06 -34.59 -34.64
N GLU A 508 -13.58 -34.19 -33.46
CA GLU A 508 -13.63 -34.96 -32.22
C GLU A 508 -15.09 -35.27 -31.79
N ASP A 509 -16.01 -34.31 -31.95
CA ASP A 509 -17.45 -34.50 -31.70
C ASP A 509 -18.12 -35.46 -32.71
N LYS A 510 -17.55 -35.63 -33.90
CA LYS A 510 -18.05 -36.57 -34.91
C LYS A 510 -17.50 -37.99 -34.74
N GLU A 511 -16.26 -38.13 -34.28
CA GLU A 511 -15.69 -39.44 -33.93
C GLU A 511 -16.40 -40.02 -32.69
N THR A 512 -16.66 -39.20 -31.67
CA THR A 512 -17.39 -39.63 -30.47
C THR A 512 -18.86 -40.00 -30.72
N ALA A 513 -19.49 -39.45 -31.77
CA ALA A 513 -20.85 -39.82 -32.18
C ALA A 513 -20.91 -41.07 -33.09
N ALA A 514 -19.77 -41.53 -33.63
CA ALA A 514 -19.67 -42.72 -34.46
C ALA A 514 -19.31 -44.00 -33.66
N ASP A 515 -18.74 -43.83 -32.46
CA ASP A 515 -18.39 -44.93 -31.53
C ASP A 515 -19.49 -45.24 -30.48
N ALA A 516 -20.65 -44.56 -30.55
CA ALA A 516 -21.84 -44.81 -29.72
C ALA A 516 -22.99 -45.36 -30.57
#